data_AF-A0A3M8EKN3-F1
#
_entry.id   AF-A0A3M8EKN3-F1
#
_cell.length_a   1.000
_cell.length_b   1.000
_cell.length_c   1.000
_cell.angle_alpha   90.00
_cell.angle_beta   90.00
_cell.angle_gamma   90.00
#
_symmetry.space_group_name_H-M   'P 1'
#
loop_
_entity.id
_entity.type
_entity.pdbx_description
1 polymer ?
#
loop_
_entity_poly.entity_id
_entity_poly.type
_entity_poly.pdbx_seq_one_letter_code
_entity_poly.pdbx_strand_id
1 'polypeptide(L)'
;MDCFLGFIGFDGTVQAESGLYLTALPGITPDLLEGITDDAETIAKTFSDVENRSSLKFRTFFLNELNRCWNVSDVKSAECLICGHKELLSVAMWYLMGAEMMAETIGSERTNRFTTIDLDKAENLRNEYMDTFFRELHTAVAGVDLTVCIKDPEHGGDIEVMFNMP
;
A
#
# COMPACT_ATOMS: atom_id res chain seq x y z
N MET A 1 -12.42 -1.74 -5.37
CA MET A 1 -11.13 -1.80 -6.07
C MET A 1 -10.43 -3.01 -5.48
N ASP A 2 -10.55 -4.13 -6.19
CA ASP A 2 -10.49 -5.45 -5.56
C ASP A 2 -9.27 -6.26 -6.04
N CYS A 3 -8.50 -5.72 -7.00
CA CYS A 3 -7.38 -6.42 -7.60
C CYS A 3 -6.15 -6.57 -6.68
N PHE A 4 -6.14 -5.88 -5.53
CA PHE A 4 -5.14 -6.11 -4.49
C PHE A 4 -5.60 -7.08 -3.39
N LEU A 5 -6.86 -7.54 -3.40
CA LEU A 5 -7.35 -8.47 -2.38
C LEU A 5 -6.58 -9.80 -2.45
N GLY A 6 -5.92 -10.18 -1.36
CA GLY A 6 -5.05 -11.35 -1.28
C GLY A 6 -3.75 -11.22 -2.09
N PHE A 7 -3.47 -10.06 -2.67
CA PHE A 7 -2.28 -9.86 -3.49
C PHE A 7 -1.02 -9.77 -2.63
N ILE A 8 -1.10 -9.08 -1.49
CA ILE A 8 -0.06 -9.02 -0.45
C ILE A 8 -0.47 -9.91 0.71
N GLY A 9 0.45 -10.74 1.21
CA GLY A 9 0.18 -11.63 2.35
C GLY A 9 0.58 -11.01 3.69
N PHE A 10 0.23 -11.70 4.78
CA PHE A 10 0.69 -11.32 6.12
C PHE A 10 2.04 -11.97 6.49
N ASP A 11 2.07 -13.30 6.67
CA ASP A 11 3.20 -14.04 7.26
C ASP A 11 3.70 -15.25 6.46
N GLY A 12 3.23 -15.43 5.22
CA GLY A 12 3.65 -16.53 4.36
C GLY A 12 2.97 -17.87 4.66
N THR A 13 2.07 -17.94 5.66
CA THR A 13 1.27 -19.14 5.92
C THR A 13 0.34 -19.46 4.75
N VAL A 14 -0.19 -18.43 4.10
CA VAL A 14 -0.90 -18.49 2.83
C VAL A 14 -0.06 -17.83 1.77
N GLN A 15 0.14 -18.51 0.64
CA GLN A 15 0.92 -17.97 -0.47
C GLN A 15 0.21 -16.75 -1.06
N ALA A 16 0.87 -15.59 -0.99
CA ALA A 16 0.41 -14.37 -1.63
C ALA A 16 0.78 -14.36 -3.11
N GLU A 17 -0.08 -13.80 -3.96
CA GLU A 17 0.16 -13.73 -5.41
C GLU A 17 1.41 -12.89 -5.74
N SER A 18 1.65 -11.79 -5.02
CA SER A 18 2.83 -10.95 -5.20
C SER A 18 4.13 -11.57 -4.66
N GLY A 19 4.02 -12.58 -3.78
CA GLY A 19 5.15 -13.06 -2.98
C GLY A 19 5.64 -12.10 -1.89
N LEU A 20 4.97 -10.95 -1.69
CA LEU A 20 5.28 -9.98 -0.63
C LEU A 20 4.42 -10.26 0.62
N TYR A 21 5.03 -10.04 1.79
CA TYR A 21 4.42 -10.33 3.09
C TYR A 21 4.67 -9.20 4.07
N LEU A 22 3.65 -8.76 4.81
CA LEU A 22 3.79 -7.66 5.77
C LEU A 22 4.84 -7.93 6.85
N THR A 23 4.98 -9.17 7.31
CA THR A 23 6.00 -9.55 8.31
C THR A 23 7.44 -9.46 7.80
N ALA A 24 7.66 -9.27 6.49
CA ALA A 24 8.97 -8.93 5.95
C ALA A 24 9.31 -7.43 6.10
N LEU A 25 8.37 -6.59 6.53
CA LEU A 25 8.62 -5.20 6.91
C LEU A 25 9.10 -5.09 8.36
N PRO A 26 10.08 -4.21 8.66
CA PRO A 26 10.60 -4.00 10.01
C PRO A 26 9.55 -3.74 11.11
N GLY A 27 9.52 -4.57 12.15
CA GLY A 27 8.62 -4.33 13.28
C GLY A 27 7.16 -4.69 13.03
N ILE A 28 6.84 -5.34 11.90
CA ILE A 28 5.58 -6.08 11.76
C ILE A 28 5.88 -7.55 12.05
N THR A 29 5.26 -8.08 13.10
CA THR A 29 5.42 -9.48 13.51
C THR A 29 4.03 -10.13 13.69
N PRO A 30 3.92 -11.47 13.67
CA PRO A 30 2.66 -12.14 14.02
C PRO A 30 2.11 -11.71 15.38
N ASP A 31 2.99 -11.61 16.39
CA ASP A 31 2.65 -11.14 17.74
C ASP A 31 2.01 -9.73 17.76
N LEU A 32 2.27 -8.90 16.75
CA LEU A 32 1.67 -7.57 16.66
C LEU A 32 0.16 -7.65 16.45
N LEU A 33 -0.31 -8.58 15.59
CA LEU A 33 -1.74 -8.80 15.36
C LEU A 33 -2.40 -9.40 16.60
N GLU A 34 -1.73 -10.33 17.27
CA GLU A 34 -2.20 -10.89 18.54
C GLU A 34 -2.31 -9.79 19.63
N GLY A 35 -1.39 -8.83 19.62
CA GLY A 35 -1.44 -7.66 20.51
C GLY A 35 -2.62 -6.71 20.23
N ILE A 36 -3.19 -6.73 19.03
CA ILE A 36 -4.42 -6.00 18.66
C ILE A 36 -5.66 -6.79 19.06
N THR A 37 -5.64 -8.13 18.92
CA THR A 37 -6.78 -9.01 19.22
C THR A 37 -6.36 -10.45 19.54
N ASP A 38 -7.02 -11.08 20.52
CA ASP A 38 -6.72 -12.46 20.94
C ASP A 38 -7.53 -13.53 20.19
N ASP A 39 -8.45 -13.13 19.30
CA ASP A 39 -9.35 -14.02 18.58
C ASP A 39 -8.99 -14.11 17.09
N ALA A 40 -8.87 -15.35 16.59
CA ALA A 40 -8.40 -15.63 15.22
C ALA A 40 -9.35 -15.09 14.12
N GLU A 41 -10.67 -15.07 14.37
CA GLU A 41 -11.63 -14.46 13.44
C GLU A 41 -11.39 -12.94 13.37
N THR A 42 -11.07 -12.34 14.49
CA THR A 42 -10.75 -10.91 14.59
C THR A 42 -9.38 -10.58 14.00
N ILE A 43 -8.39 -11.48 14.04
CA ILE A 43 -7.10 -11.31 13.34
C ILE A 43 -7.33 -11.25 11.82
N ALA A 44 -8.06 -12.22 11.28
CA ALA A 44 -8.38 -12.25 9.85
C ALA A 44 -9.17 -11.02 9.41
N LYS A 45 -10.12 -10.57 10.25
CA LYS A 45 -10.87 -9.34 10.03
C LYS A 45 -9.96 -8.10 10.06
N THR A 46 -9.07 -7.99 11.04
CA THR A 46 -8.14 -6.85 11.17
C THR A 46 -7.27 -6.72 9.92
N PHE A 47 -6.73 -7.84 9.44
CA PHE A 47 -5.95 -7.85 8.21
C PHE A 47 -6.80 -7.44 7.00
N SER A 48 -8.03 -7.96 6.88
CA SER A 48 -8.95 -7.57 5.81
C SER A 48 -9.31 -6.08 5.86
N ASP A 49 -9.53 -5.53 7.06
CA ASP A 49 -9.83 -4.11 7.26
C ASP A 49 -8.63 -3.23 6.85
N VAL A 50 -7.40 -3.65 7.19
CA VAL A 50 -6.15 -3.01 6.74
C VAL A 50 -6.03 -3.06 5.22
N GLU A 51 -6.25 -4.21 4.58
CA GLU A 51 -6.17 -4.39 3.13
C GLU A 51 -7.19 -3.53 2.38
N ASN A 52 -8.45 -3.53 2.84
CA ASN A 52 -9.53 -2.73 2.26
C ASN A 52 -9.24 -1.23 2.36
N ARG A 53 -8.80 -0.77 3.54
CA ARG A 53 -8.45 0.63 3.78
C ARG A 53 -7.24 1.06 2.96
N SER A 54 -6.23 0.20 2.86
CA SER A 54 -5.04 0.42 2.03
C SER A 54 -5.44 0.54 0.56
N SER A 55 -6.32 -0.33 0.08
CA SER A 55 -6.81 -0.28 -1.31
C SER A 55 -7.50 1.06 -1.60
N LEU A 56 -8.42 1.49 -0.74
CA LEU A 56 -9.11 2.77 -0.92
C LEU A 56 -8.15 3.96 -0.94
N LYS A 57 -7.16 3.98 -0.05
CA LYS A 57 -6.12 5.02 0.00
C LYS A 57 -5.20 4.97 -1.21
N PHE A 58 -4.79 3.78 -1.63
CA PHE A 58 -3.94 3.57 -2.80
C PHE A 58 -4.57 4.20 -4.04
N ARG A 59 -5.87 3.93 -4.27
CA ARG A 59 -6.61 4.53 -5.38
C ARG A 59 -6.56 6.06 -5.34
N THR A 60 -6.79 6.66 -4.17
CA THR A 60 -6.76 8.12 -4.03
C THR A 60 -5.37 8.68 -4.33
N PHE A 61 -4.31 8.09 -3.78
CA PHE A 61 -2.94 8.58 -4.00
C PHE A 61 -2.47 8.35 -5.43
N PHE A 62 -2.74 7.17 -6.00
CA PHE A 62 -2.44 6.86 -7.40
C PHE A 62 -3.16 7.81 -8.35
N LEU A 63 -4.46 8.09 -8.13
CA LEU A 63 -5.22 9.03 -8.96
C LEU A 63 -4.62 10.44 -8.91
N ASN A 64 -4.21 10.91 -7.73
CA ASN A 64 -3.60 12.23 -7.58
C ASN A 64 -2.26 12.31 -8.32
N GLU A 65 -1.44 11.27 -8.20
CA GLU A 65 -0.14 11.18 -8.88
C GLU A 65 -0.30 11.07 -10.40
N LEU A 66 -1.26 10.26 -10.84
CA LEU A 66 -1.60 10.10 -12.25
C LEU A 66 -2.13 11.40 -12.85
N ASN A 67 -2.98 12.12 -12.13
CA ASN A 67 -3.47 13.44 -12.53
C ASN A 67 -2.30 14.42 -12.71
N ARG A 68 -1.36 14.43 -11.76
CA ARG A 68 -0.18 15.29 -11.80
C ARG A 68 0.68 15.06 -13.04
N CYS A 69 0.91 13.80 -13.42
CA CYS A 69 1.79 13.45 -14.54
C CYS A 69 1.08 13.45 -15.90
N TRP A 70 -0.21 13.10 -15.93
CA TRP A 70 -0.92 12.74 -17.17
C TRP A 70 -2.27 13.44 -17.34
N ASN A 71 -2.67 14.31 -16.41
CA ASN A 71 -3.98 14.99 -16.38
C ASN A 71 -5.17 14.00 -16.44
N VAL A 72 -4.99 12.79 -15.92
CA VAL A 72 -6.05 11.78 -15.81
C VAL A 72 -6.69 11.88 -14.43
N SER A 73 -7.97 12.26 -14.38
CA SER A 73 -8.74 12.41 -13.13
C SER A 73 -9.89 11.43 -12.97
N ASP A 74 -10.10 10.53 -13.94
CA ASP A 74 -11.19 9.57 -13.90
C ASP A 74 -10.84 8.36 -13.02
N VAL A 75 -11.74 8.04 -12.09
CA VAL A 75 -11.57 6.94 -11.13
C VAL A 75 -11.54 5.58 -11.84
N LYS A 76 -12.34 5.38 -12.90
CA LYS A 76 -12.39 4.08 -13.60
C LYS A 76 -11.10 3.83 -14.36
N SER A 77 -10.54 4.85 -15.01
CA SER A 77 -9.23 4.77 -15.64
C SER A 77 -8.14 4.47 -14.63
N ALA A 78 -8.13 5.15 -13.47
CA ALA A 78 -7.17 4.87 -12.42
C ALA A 78 -7.30 3.44 -11.87
N GLU A 79 -8.51 2.96 -11.55
CA GLU A 79 -8.72 1.59 -11.09
C GLU A 79 -8.30 0.55 -12.14
N CYS A 80 -8.60 0.80 -13.42
CA CYS A 80 -8.16 -0.06 -14.52
C CYS A 80 -6.62 -0.11 -14.60
N LEU A 81 -5.95 1.04 -14.54
CA LEU A 81 -4.49 1.11 -14.63
C LEU A 81 -3.81 0.44 -13.43
N ILE A 82 -4.36 0.63 -12.23
CA ILE A 82 -3.90 -0.07 -11.02
C ILE A 82 -3.96 -1.57 -11.24
N CYS A 83 -5.11 -2.10 -11.66
CA CYS A 83 -5.28 -3.53 -11.82
C CYS A 83 -4.48 -4.11 -13.00
N GLY A 84 -4.27 -3.33 -14.06
CA GLY A 84 -3.43 -3.71 -15.20
C GLY A 84 -1.92 -3.70 -14.91
N HIS A 85 -1.51 -3.07 -13.81
CA HIS A 85 -0.09 -2.94 -13.42
C HIS A 85 0.12 -3.29 -11.94
N LYS A 86 -0.69 -4.20 -11.38
CA LYS A 86 -0.67 -4.51 -9.94
C LYS A 86 0.70 -5.01 -9.49
N GLU A 87 1.44 -5.72 -10.34
CA GLU A 87 2.79 -6.21 -10.10
C GLU A 87 3.80 -5.06 -9.99
N LEU A 88 3.73 -4.08 -10.90
CA LEU A 88 4.55 -2.87 -10.84
C LEU A 88 4.26 -2.04 -9.59
N LEU A 89 3.02 -2.05 -9.13
CA LEU A 89 2.54 -1.28 -7.98
C LEU A 89 2.65 -2.07 -6.66
N SER A 90 3.10 -3.32 -6.70
CA SER A 90 3.09 -4.26 -5.57
C SER A 90 3.87 -3.74 -4.37
N VAL A 91 5.06 -3.19 -4.60
CA VAL A 91 5.95 -2.67 -3.54
C VAL A 91 5.35 -1.43 -2.90
N ALA A 92 4.78 -0.50 -3.68
CA ALA A 92 4.08 0.65 -3.13
C ALA A 92 2.89 0.20 -2.26
N MET A 93 2.07 -0.73 -2.76
CA MET A 93 0.93 -1.26 -2.00
C MET A 93 1.37 -1.94 -0.71
N TRP A 94 2.48 -2.70 -0.75
CA TRP A 94 3.05 -3.36 0.42
C TRP A 94 3.45 -2.37 1.52
N TYR A 95 4.14 -1.28 1.18
CA TYR A 95 4.48 -0.24 2.15
C TYR A 95 3.26 0.51 2.68
N LEU A 96 2.25 0.76 1.84
CA LEU A 96 1.00 1.38 2.30
C LEU A 96 0.27 0.49 3.31
N MET A 97 0.19 -0.82 3.05
CA MET A 97 -0.39 -1.77 4.00
C MET A 97 0.41 -1.83 5.31
N GLY A 98 1.75 -1.73 5.23
CA GLY A 98 2.60 -1.62 6.42
C GLY A 98 2.28 -0.38 7.26
N ALA A 99 2.12 0.78 6.62
CA ALA A 99 1.72 2.02 7.30
C ALA A 99 0.32 1.91 7.93
N GLU A 100 -0.63 1.27 7.25
CA GLU A 100 -1.98 1.05 7.77
C GLU A 100 -2.01 0.06 8.93
N MET A 101 -1.13 -0.94 8.95
CA MET A 101 -0.96 -1.87 10.08
C MET A 101 -0.41 -1.14 11.32
N MET A 102 0.59 -0.26 11.13
CA MET A 102 1.07 0.58 12.23
C MET A 102 -0.02 1.54 12.74
N ALA A 103 -0.83 2.11 11.83
CA ALA A 103 -1.96 2.95 12.24
C ALA A 103 -3.01 2.19 13.06
N GLU A 104 -3.30 0.93 12.69
CA GLU A 104 -4.19 0.04 13.46
C GLU A 104 -3.61 -0.25 14.86
N THR A 105 -2.30 -0.51 14.91
CA THR A 105 -1.55 -0.74 16.15
C THR A 105 -1.64 0.47 17.09
N ILE A 106 -1.39 1.67 16.57
CA ILE A 106 -1.47 2.94 17.31
C ILE A 106 -2.87 3.18 17.88
N GLY A 107 -3.92 2.84 17.13
CA GLY A 107 -5.31 3.05 17.52
C GLY A 107 -5.87 2.01 18.51
N SER A 108 -5.16 0.89 18.74
CA SER A 108 -5.63 -0.20 19.59
C SER A 108 -5.37 0.06 21.08
N GLU A 109 -6.44 0.09 21.88
CA GLU A 109 -6.34 0.23 23.35
C GLU A 109 -5.62 -0.96 24.02
N ARG A 110 -5.69 -2.15 23.43
CA ARG A 110 -5.05 -3.37 23.95
C ARG A 110 -3.54 -3.32 23.77
N THR A 111 -3.09 -2.73 22.67
CA THR A 111 -1.68 -2.58 22.31
C THR A 111 -0.96 -1.69 23.31
N ASN A 112 -1.59 -0.61 23.77
CA ASN A 112 -1.06 0.31 24.79
C ASN A 112 -0.79 -0.33 26.16
N ARG A 113 -1.30 -1.54 26.44
CA ARG A 113 -1.12 -2.22 27.73
C ARG A 113 -0.20 -3.43 27.67
N PHE A 114 0.04 -4.03 26.50
CA PHE A 114 0.65 -5.36 26.40
C PHE A 114 1.67 -5.57 25.25
N THR A 115 1.99 -4.57 24.43
CA THR A 115 2.91 -4.78 23.28
C THR A 115 4.35 -4.32 23.52
N THR A 116 5.28 -4.98 22.82
CA THR A 116 6.74 -4.78 22.83
C THR A 116 7.21 -3.61 21.96
N ILE A 117 6.33 -3.01 21.17
CA ILE A 117 6.61 -1.82 20.36
C ILE A 117 6.10 -0.60 21.11
N ASP A 118 7.02 0.32 21.41
CA ASP A 118 6.74 1.65 21.90
C ASP A 118 5.84 2.41 20.90
N LEU A 119 4.86 3.16 21.38
CA LEU A 119 3.96 3.97 20.56
C LEU A 119 4.76 4.88 19.62
N ASP A 120 5.82 5.50 20.14
CA ASP A 120 6.74 6.35 19.38
C ASP A 120 7.41 5.56 18.24
N LYS A 121 7.74 4.30 18.48
CA LYS A 121 8.32 3.42 17.45
C LYS A 121 7.29 3.06 16.37
N ALA A 122 6.04 2.79 16.73
CA ALA A 122 4.98 2.52 15.76
C ALA A 122 4.70 3.76 14.89
N GLU A 123 4.68 4.95 15.48
CA GLU A 123 4.53 6.22 14.76
C GLU A 123 5.68 6.47 13.78
N ASN A 124 6.92 6.24 14.22
CA ASN A 124 8.10 6.37 13.35
C ASN A 124 8.06 5.39 12.18
N LEU A 125 7.80 4.10 12.44
CA LEU A 125 7.68 3.09 11.38
C LEU A 125 6.55 3.43 10.40
N ARG A 126 5.39 3.89 10.90
CA ARG A 126 4.28 4.34 10.06
C ARG A 126 4.72 5.44 9.10
N ASN A 127 5.46 6.43 9.59
CA ASN A 127 5.93 7.56 8.77
C ASN A 127 6.96 7.10 7.74
N GLU A 128 7.92 6.25 8.13
CA GLU A 128 8.91 5.68 7.22
C GLU A 128 8.26 4.86 6.09
N TYR A 129 7.21 4.09 6.42
CA TYR A 129 6.43 3.33 5.44
C TYR A 129 5.64 4.23 4.50
N MET A 130 5.01 5.30 5.01
CA MET A 130 4.32 6.28 4.17
C MET A 130 5.29 6.99 3.21
N ASP A 131 6.47 7.40 3.70
CA ASP A 131 7.48 8.06 2.87
C ASP A 131 8.02 7.12 1.79
N THR A 132 8.23 5.85 2.12
CA THR A 132 8.66 4.84 1.15
C THR A 132 7.55 4.52 0.16
N PHE A 133 6.31 4.38 0.60
CA PHE A 133 5.15 4.24 -0.27
C PHE A 133 5.08 5.34 -1.33
N PHE A 134 5.23 6.61 -0.96
CA PHE A 134 5.15 7.71 -1.93
C PHE A 134 6.30 7.69 -2.95
N ARG A 135 7.51 7.30 -2.54
CA ARG A 135 8.67 7.15 -3.45
C ARG A 135 8.44 6.04 -4.47
N GLU A 136 7.98 4.88 -3.99
CA GLU A 136 7.70 3.72 -4.84
C GLU A 136 6.51 4.01 -5.77
N LEU A 137 5.45 4.65 -5.27
CA LEU A 137 4.30 5.05 -6.07
C LEU A 137 4.70 6.01 -7.20
N HIS A 138 5.47 7.05 -6.89
CA HIS A 138 5.95 8.00 -7.89
C HIS A 138 6.75 7.30 -8.99
N THR A 139 7.68 6.43 -8.60
CA THR A 139 8.50 5.65 -9.54
C THR A 139 7.64 4.72 -10.40
N ALA A 140 6.68 4.03 -9.77
CA ALA A 140 5.79 3.11 -10.47
C ALA A 140 4.88 3.84 -11.48
N VAL A 141 4.31 5.00 -11.12
CA VAL A 141 3.43 5.78 -12.01
C VAL A 141 4.17 6.25 -13.27
N ALA A 142 5.47 6.54 -13.19
CA ALA A 142 6.28 6.85 -14.36
C ALA A 142 6.42 5.65 -15.33
N GLY A 143 6.32 4.42 -14.83
CA GLY A 143 6.42 3.19 -15.62
C GLY A 143 5.08 2.60 -16.08
N VAL A 144 3.95 3.22 -15.77
CA VAL A 144 2.61 2.73 -16.16
C VAL A 144 2.38 2.94 -17.66
N ASP A 145 1.97 1.88 -18.36
CA ASP A 145 1.48 1.98 -19.74
C ASP A 145 0.01 2.42 -19.74
N LEU A 146 -0.23 3.70 -20.06
CA LEU A 146 -1.58 4.26 -20.11
C LEU A 146 -2.48 3.61 -21.17
N THR A 147 -1.89 3.03 -22.22
CA THR A 147 -2.65 2.49 -23.36
C THR A 147 -3.45 1.25 -22.99
N VAL A 148 -3.12 0.60 -21.87
CA VAL A 148 -3.87 -0.53 -21.30
C VAL A 148 -5.32 -0.14 -21.00
N CYS A 149 -5.57 1.13 -20.62
CA CYS A 149 -6.89 1.59 -20.15
C CYS A 149 -7.39 2.86 -20.82
N ILE A 150 -6.53 3.62 -21.48
CA ILE A 150 -6.84 4.91 -22.09
C ILE A 150 -6.45 4.86 -23.56
N LYS A 151 -7.40 5.12 -24.45
CA LYS A 151 -7.12 5.26 -25.89
C LYS A 151 -6.51 6.64 -26.12
N ASP A 152 -5.38 6.67 -26.82
CA ASP A 152 -4.65 7.88 -27.22
C ASP A 152 -4.36 8.84 -26.05
N PRO A 153 -3.55 8.44 -25.06
CA PRO A 153 -3.27 9.26 -23.87
C PRO A 153 -2.54 10.56 -24.24
N GLU A 154 -3.17 11.70 -23.94
CA GLU A 154 -2.54 13.02 -24.05
C GLU A 154 -1.65 13.28 -22.83
N HIS A 155 -0.41 13.69 -23.07
CA HIS A 155 0.54 14.02 -22.00
C HIS A 155 0.24 15.43 -21.47
N GLY A 156 -0.01 15.55 -20.17
CA GLY A 156 -0.42 16.81 -19.51
C GLY A 156 0.70 17.81 -19.20
N GLY A 157 1.97 17.37 -19.16
CA GLY A 157 3.13 18.23 -18.87
C GLY A 157 4.02 17.72 -17.72
N ASP A 158 5.29 18.13 -17.77
CA ASP A 158 6.45 17.83 -16.91
C ASP A 158 6.83 16.34 -16.70
N ILE A 159 7.17 15.65 -17.80
CA ILE A 159 8.14 14.54 -17.75
C ILE A 159 9.56 15.16 -17.65
N GLU A 160 9.86 15.84 -16.55
CA GLU A 160 11.25 16.23 -16.26
C GLU A 160 11.91 15.30 -15.24
N VAL A 161 11.52 14.03 -15.15
CA VAL A 161 12.28 13.03 -14.38
C VAL A 161 12.17 11.63 -14.99
N MET A 162 12.69 11.40 -16.20
CA MET A 162 12.82 10.02 -16.71
C MET A 162 14.22 9.57 -17.12
N PHE A 163 15.24 10.44 -17.16
CA PHE A 163 16.59 10.01 -17.57
C PHE A 163 17.76 10.76 -16.90
N ASN A 164 17.64 11.13 -15.62
CA ASN A 164 18.82 11.57 -14.86
C ASN A 164 18.77 11.04 -13.42
N MET A 165 19.18 9.79 -13.26
CA MET A 165 19.79 9.33 -12.02
C MET A 165 21.32 9.32 -12.25
N PRO A 166 22.14 9.92 -11.37
CA PRO A 166 23.60 9.82 -11.44
C PRO A 166 24.11 8.39 -11.24
#